data_AF-A0A670JJ72-F1
#
_entry.id   AF-A0A670JJ72-F1
#
_cell.length_a   1.000
_cell.length_b   1.000
_cell.length_c   1.000
_cell.angle_alpha   90.00
_cell.angle_beta   90.00
_cell.angle_gamma   90.00
#
_symmetry.space_group_name_H-M   'P 1'
#
loop_
_entity.id
_entity.type
_entity.pdbx_description
1 polymer ?
#
loop_
_entity_poly.entity_id
_entity_poly.type
_entity_poly.pdbx_seq_one_letter_code
_entity_poly.pdbx_strand_id
1 'polypeptide(L)'
;MYFLCRARCPKICNNEGSWKSLKNIMGVPVTLLFSFSLLPSTLSQVVVHHTSYKGICTNACDFHGYDYTWCKQSGGSGKSWDYCSLEEGLGHTGEKCATMCDLWGGSYHYCYLKNGEWNYCGLISEKGFAEYAQDNKMCFDGCRATKEGFHCNTGHGKQRCSPFHDVTPTGLPCHNNYRCAKYGTDGYRCHMDNDQGLWDYCGRRAQSKCVWEYSETNSSLVEICKLPTSHHEGKILFRRERRDKMLPLTKEEFKKAVHLIDKIASVTSLPDSEPLETVRFYKQEDIFCKGVNYTGVELEIGMTKESAMPIAHVLFPEFLNSVEILRLAFYTSLHSTFYQPAYTIAISVEEPMLCSTDHQ
;
A
#
# COMPACT_ATOMS: atom_id res chain seq x y z
N MET A 1 -32.35 22.18 -20.94
CA MET A 1 -33.39 21.60 -20.06
C MET A 1 -32.73 21.34 -18.71
N TYR A 2 -32.91 22.26 -17.77
CA TYR A 2 -32.28 22.27 -16.44
C TYR A 2 -33.17 21.52 -15.43
N PHE A 3 -32.62 20.63 -14.60
CA PHE A 3 -33.09 20.30 -13.23
C PHE A 3 -31.93 19.58 -12.51
N LEU A 4 -31.17 20.22 -11.63
CA LEU A 4 -31.40 20.48 -10.18
C LEU A 4 -31.53 19.22 -9.31
N CYS A 5 -30.45 18.94 -8.58
CA CYS A 5 -30.38 18.07 -7.41
C CYS A 5 -31.36 18.50 -6.32
N ARG A 6 -32.00 17.53 -5.64
CA ARG A 6 -32.60 17.75 -4.32
C ARG A 6 -32.32 16.58 -3.40
N ALA A 7 -31.51 16.86 -2.38
CA ALA A 7 -31.28 16.00 -1.23
C ALA A 7 -32.56 15.85 -0.39
N ARG A 8 -32.75 14.67 0.23
CA ARG A 8 -33.73 14.43 1.31
C ARG A 8 -33.04 13.65 2.43
N CYS A 9 -32.77 14.35 3.54
CA CYS A 9 -32.67 13.72 4.87
C CYS A 9 -34.08 13.62 5.47
N PRO A 10 -34.44 12.53 6.17
CA PRO A 10 -35.65 12.49 7.00
C PRO A 10 -35.37 13.01 8.42
N LYS A 11 -36.15 14.00 8.85
CA LYS A 11 -36.48 14.27 10.26
C LYS A 11 -37.62 13.33 10.67
N ILE A 12 -37.62 12.84 11.91
CA ILE A 12 -38.74 12.39 12.78
C ILE A 12 -38.09 11.88 14.09
N CYS A 13 -38.53 12.11 15.32
CA CYS A 13 -39.44 13.03 16.01
C CYS A 13 -39.07 12.94 17.50
N ASN A 14 -39.19 14.05 18.23
CA ASN A 14 -39.17 14.08 19.70
C ASN A 14 -40.42 13.40 20.27
N ASN A 15 -40.29 12.71 21.40
CA ASN A 15 -41.41 12.39 22.28
C ASN A 15 -41.03 12.73 23.72
N GLU A 16 -41.76 13.70 24.28
CA GLU A 16 -41.75 14.07 25.69
C GLU A 16 -42.47 13.00 26.52
N GLY A 17 -41.89 12.64 27.66
CA GLY A 17 -42.46 11.71 28.64
C GLY A 17 -42.08 12.11 30.06
N SER A 18 -42.93 12.94 30.65
CA SER A 18 -42.92 13.46 32.02
C SER A 18 -42.71 12.40 33.11
N TRP A 19 -41.77 12.62 34.04
CA TRP A 19 -41.78 12.02 35.39
C TRP A 19 -41.56 13.09 36.46
N LYS A 20 -42.33 12.94 37.54
CA LYS A 20 -42.61 13.94 38.58
C LYS A 20 -41.47 14.12 39.58
N SER A 21 -41.41 15.36 40.06
CA SER A 21 -40.62 15.95 41.14
C SER A 21 -40.57 15.14 42.46
N LEU A 22 -39.38 15.10 43.07
CA LEU A 22 -39.17 14.87 44.49
C LEU A 22 -38.05 15.80 45.04
N LYS A 23 -38.51 16.87 45.70
CA LYS A 23 -38.00 17.61 46.88
C LYS A 23 -36.48 17.73 47.16
N ASN A 24 -36.07 19.01 47.20
CA ASN A 24 -34.98 19.69 47.91
C ASN A 24 -34.23 18.93 49.02
N ILE A 25 -32.89 19.10 49.08
CA ILE A 25 -32.09 19.52 50.25
C ILE A 25 -30.73 20.11 49.79
N MET A 26 -30.48 21.33 50.28
CA MET A 26 -29.25 22.10 50.56
C MET A 26 -27.85 21.59 50.10
N GLY A 27 -27.21 22.39 49.23
CA GLY A 27 -25.87 23.00 49.39
C GLY A 27 -24.61 22.15 49.54
N VAL A 28 -23.74 22.13 48.50
CA VAL A 28 -22.26 22.35 48.47
C VAL A 28 -21.84 22.37 46.99
N PRO A 29 -21.01 23.33 46.48
CA PRO A 29 -20.50 23.25 45.12
C PRO A 29 -19.30 22.30 45.10
N VAL A 30 -19.49 21.06 44.67
CA VAL A 30 -18.40 20.14 44.33
C VAL A 30 -17.87 20.56 42.96
N THR A 31 -16.68 21.16 42.92
CA THR A 31 -15.92 21.38 41.70
C THR A 31 -15.62 20.03 41.06
N LEU A 32 -16.39 19.66 40.04
CA LEU A 32 -16.14 18.53 39.15
C LEU A 32 -14.93 18.87 38.27
N LEU A 33 -13.74 18.49 38.74
CA LEU A 33 -12.56 18.35 37.88
C LEU A 33 -12.85 17.18 36.91
N PHE A 34 -13.38 17.49 35.73
CA PHE A 34 -13.34 16.58 34.60
C PHE A 34 -11.87 16.44 34.17
N SER A 35 -11.15 15.53 34.81
CA SER A 35 -9.97 14.92 34.23
C SER A 35 -10.44 14.14 33.00
N PHE A 36 -10.51 14.82 31.85
CA PHE A 36 -10.50 14.15 30.56
C PHE A 36 -9.16 13.42 30.49
N SER A 37 -9.18 12.16 30.89
CA SER A 37 -8.18 11.18 30.50
C SER A 37 -8.19 11.17 28.98
N LEU A 38 -7.30 11.96 28.39
CA LEU A 38 -6.83 11.80 27.03
C LEU A 38 -6.16 10.42 26.98
N LEU A 39 -6.97 9.37 26.84
CA LEU A 39 -6.48 8.12 26.31
C LEU A 39 -5.91 8.48 24.94
N PRO A 40 -4.59 8.39 24.71
CA PRO A 40 -4.07 8.53 23.37
C PRO A 40 -4.81 7.48 22.54
N SER A 41 -5.64 7.93 21.61
CA SER A 41 -6.25 7.08 20.62
C SER A 41 -5.12 6.55 19.75
N THR A 42 -4.48 5.48 20.20
CA THR A 42 -3.62 4.66 19.38
C THR A 42 -4.52 4.19 18.24
N LEU A 43 -4.30 4.71 17.03
CA LEU A 43 -4.85 4.07 15.84
C LEU A 43 -4.38 2.61 15.91
N SER A 44 -5.31 1.70 16.22
CA SER A 44 -5.04 0.28 16.17
C SER A 44 -4.72 -0.04 14.71
N GLN A 45 -3.44 -0.27 14.43
CA GLN A 45 -2.98 -0.80 13.16
C GLN A 45 -3.70 -2.15 12.99
N VAL A 46 -4.49 -2.28 11.92
CA VAL A 46 -5.23 -3.51 11.68
C VAL A 46 -4.26 -4.50 11.06
N VAL A 47 -3.67 -5.32 11.90
CA VAL A 47 -2.85 -6.47 11.52
C VAL A 47 -3.77 -7.57 10.98
N VAL A 48 -3.35 -8.23 9.89
CA VAL A 48 -4.03 -9.38 9.30
C VAL A 48 -3.14 -10.60 9.48
N HIS A 49 -3.61 -11.54 10.28
CA HIS A 49 -2.95 -12.81 10.46
C HIS A 49 -3.36 -13.77 9.35
N HIS A 50 -2.38 -14.47 8.80
CA HIS A 50 -2.58 -15.60 7.92
C HIS A 50 -2.36 -16.90 8.67
N THR A 51 -3.02 -17.94 8.22
CA THR A 51 -2.79 -19.28 8.74
C THR A 51 -1.64 -19.95 8.01
N SER A 52 -1.16 -21.08 8.52
CA SER A 52 -0.09 -21.86 7.91
C SER A 52 -0.45 -22.36 6.52
N TYR A 53 -1.72 -22.71 6.25
CA TYR A 53 -2.18 -22.98 4.88
C TYR A 53 -2.59 -21.73 4.12
N LYS A 54 -2.10 -20.57 4.53
CA LYS A 54 -2.28 -19.27 3.89
C LYS A 54 -3.69 -18.69 4.02
N GLY A 55 -4.65 -19.33 4.68
CA GLY A 55 -5.97 -18.74 4.86
C GLY A 55 -5.92 -17.41 5.63
N ILE A 56 -6.88 -16.52 5.39
CA ILE A 56 -6.93 -15.22 6.10
C ILE A 56 -7.73 -15.41 7.38
N CYS A 57 -7.18 -15.03 8.52
CA CYS A 57 -7.90 -15.05 9.78
C CYS A 57 -9.12 -14.12 9.75
N THR A 58 -10.28 -14.68 10.06
CA THR A 58 -11.58 -13.99 10.12
C THR A 58 -11.97 -13.61 11.55
N ASN A 59 -11.25 -14.13 12.54
CA ASN A 59 -11.25 -13.74 13.95
C ASN A 59 -9.80 -13.58 14.43
N ALA A 60 -9.61 -13.21 15.70
CA ALA A 60 -8.27 -13.08 16.27
C ALA A 60 -7.47 -14.39 16.17
N CYS A 61 -6.20 -14.27 15.77
CA CYS A 61 -5.21 -15.32 15.99
C CYS A 61 -4.91 -15.37 17.48
N ASP A 62 -5.30 -16.45 18.15
CA ASP A 62 -5.18 -16.59 19.60
C ASP A 62 -5.17 -18.07 19.99
N PHE A 63 -4.90 -18.35 21.26
CA PHE A 63 -4.84 -19.70 21.82
C PHE A 63 -6.21 -20.39 21.85
N HIS A 64 -7.31 -19.64 21.98
CA HIS A 64 -8.68 -20.17 22.11
C HIS A 64 -8.81 -21.31 23.15
N GLY A 65 -8.00 -21.27 24.22
CA GLY A 65 -7.98 -22.28 25.29
C GLY A 65 -7.01 -23.45 25.09
N TYR A 66 -6.13 -23.39 24.08
CA TYR A 66 -5.10 -24.38 23.79
C TYR A 66 -3.69 -23.83 24.08
N ASP A 67 -2.67 -24.66 23.94
CA ASP A 67 -1.24 -24.30 24.04
C ASP A 67 -0.64 -23.87 22.69
N TYR A 68 -1.48 -23.70 21.67
CA TYR A 68 -1.12 -23.21 20.36
C TYR A 68 -2.13 -22.19 19.83
N THR A 69 -1.70 -21.36 18.89
CA THR A 69 -2.47 -20.27 18.31
C THR A 69 -3.02 -20.63 16.94
N TRP A 70 -4.26 -20.25 16.72
CA TRP A 70 -5.04 -20.61 15.54
C TRP A 70 -6.22 -19.66 15.38
N CYS A 71 -6.82 -19.68 14.21
CA CYS A 71 -7.95 -18.81 13.89
C CYS A 71 -8.90 -19.48 12.90
N LYS A 72 -10.12 -18.96 12.83
CA LYS A 72 -11.02 -19.26 11.73
C LYS A 72 -10.48 -18.62 10.47
N GLN A 73 -10.35 -19.39 9.40
CA GLN A 73 -9.83 -18.88 8.15
C GLN A 73 -10.89 -18.77 7.06
N SER A 74 -10.71 -17.80 6.16
CA SER A 74 -11.33 -17.78 4.84
C SER A 74 -10.27 -18.12 3.79
N GLY A 75 -10.58 -19.07 2.90
CA GLY A 75 -9.61 -19.64 1.97
C GLY A 75 -8.64 -20.62 2.66
N GLY A 76 -7.46 -20.83 2.08
CA GLY A 76 -6.40 -21.63 2.70
C GLY A 76 -6.58 -23.14 2.49
N SER A 77 -6.57 -23.94 3.56
CA SER A 77 -6.71 -25.40 3.49
C SER A 77 -8.14 -25.90 3.16
N GLY A 78 -9.10 -24.99 2.96
CA GLY A 78 -10.52 -25.33 2.79
C GLY A 78 -11.23 -25.74 4.09
N LYS A 79 -10.51 -25.80 5.21
CA LYS A 79 -11.04 -26.04 6.55
C LYS A 79 -11.44 -24.73 7.24
N SER A 80 -12.36 -24.80 8.20
CA SER A 80 -12.81 -23.62 8.94
C SER A 80 -11.76 -23.03 9.89
N TRP A 81 -10.79 -23.82 10.37
CA TRP A 81 -9.79 -23.41 11.35
C TRP A 81 -8.40 -23.90 10.94
N ASP A 82 -7.37 -23.12 11.25
CA ASP A 82 -5.98 -23.47 10.98
C ASP A 82 -5.01 -22.64 11.85
N TYR A 83 -3.77 -23.12 11.97
CA TYR A 83 -2.73 -22.51 12.82
C TYR A 83 -2.29 -21.16 12.29
N CYS A 84 -1.98 -20.22 13.17
CA CYS A 84 -1.49 -18.88 12.83
C CYS A 84 -0.45 -18.44 13.86
N SER A 85 0.37 -17.45 13.52
CA SER A 85 1.36 -16.87 14.44
C SER A 85 0.86 -15.56 15.04
N LEU A 86 1.19 -15.31 16.30
CA LEU A 86 0.86 -14.05 17.00
C LEU A 86 1.74 -12.89 16.52
N GLU A 87 3.01 -13.16 16.22
CA GLU A 87 3.98 -12.19 15.74
C GLU A 87 4.86 -12.80 14.64
N GLU A 88 5.44 -11.93 13.80
CA GLU A 88 6.29 -12.34 12.69
C GLU A 88 7.54 -13.04 13.23
N GLY A 89 7.90 -14.18 12.65
CA GLY A 89 9.02 -15.01 13.13
C GLY A 89 8.72 -15.87 14.37
N LEU A 90 7.48 -15.94 14.83
CA LEU A 90 7.03 -16.95 15.80
C LEU A 90 6.34 -18.12 15.09
N GLY A 91 6.47 -19.32 15.66
CA GLY A 91 5.60 -20.44 15.36
C GLY A 91 4.24 -20.31 16.07
N HIS A 92 3.31 -21.21 15.74
CA HIS A 92 1.97 -21.26 16.33
C HIS A 92 1.99 -21.63 17.83
N THR A 93 3.08 -22.17 18.36
CA THR A 93 3.23 -22.37 19.82
C THR A 93 3.72 -21.10 20.54
N GLY A 94 3.97 -20.01 19.80
CA GLY A 94 4.59 -18.79 20.32
C GLY A 94 6.12 -18.86 20.42
N GLU A 95 6.72 -20.01 20.07
CA GLU A 95 8.17 -20.17 20.08
C GLU A 95 8.83 -19.48 18.89
N LYS A 96 10.04 -18.94 19.11
CA LYS A 96 10.77 -18.21 18.07
C LYS A 96 11.35 -19.15 17.02
N CYS A 97 11.02 -18.89 15.77
CA CYS A 97 11.62 -19.56 14.63
C CYS A 97 13.12 -19.22 14.52
N ALA A 98 13.94 -20.24 14.28
CA ALA A 98 15.34 -20.12 13.89
C ALA A 98 15.50 -19.85 12.38
N THR A 99 14.53 -20.30 11.57
CA THR A 99 14.47 -20.04 10.13
C THR A 99 13.27 -19.16 9.78
N MET A 100 13.21 -18.65 8.55
CA MET A 100 12.02 -17.94 8.07
C MET A 100 10.80 -18.86 8.00
N CYS A 101 9.62 -18.26 8.18
CA CYS A 101 8.34 -18.91 7.97
C CYS A 101 8.10 -19.07 6.46
N ASP A 102 8.21 -20.29 5.94
CA ASP A 102 8.15 -20.54 4.50
C ASP A 102 7.54 -21.92 4.22
N LEU A 103 7.26 -22.20 2.95
CA LEU A 103 6.72 -23.47 2.49
C LEU A 103 7.76 -24.60 2.52
N TRP A 104 9.06 -24.30 2.39
CA TRP A 104 10.15 -25.30 2.34
C TRP A 104 9.85 -26.50 1.40
N GLY A 105 9.13 -26.25 0.30
CA GLY A 105 8.70 -27.27 -0.67
C GLY A 105 7.38 -27.99 -0.36
N GLY A 106 6.75 -27.70 0.78
CA GLY A 106 5.45 -28.20 1.23
C GLY A 106 4.25 -27.34 0.80
N SER A 107 3.06 -27.71 1.29
CA SER A 107 1.78 -27.03 0.99
C SER A 107 1.32 -26.01 2.03
N TYR A 108 2.05 -25.90 3.14
CA TYR A 108 1.81 -25.02 4.28
C TYR A 108 3.10 -24.37 4.74
N HIS A 109 2.99 -23.26 5.46
CA HIS A 109 4.11 -22.54 6.05
C HIS A 109 4.52 -23.16 7.38
N TYR A 110 5.82 -23.34 7.55
CA TYR A 110 6.43 -23.84 8.78
C TYR A 110 7.86 -23.32 8.90
N CYS A 111 8.42 -23.41 10.09
CA CYS A 111 9.76 -22.95 10.41
C CYS A 111 10.47 -23.94 11.32
N TYR A 112 11.79 -23.92 11.29
CA TYR A 112 12.62 -24.67 12.23
C TYR A 112 12.75 -23.86 13.51
N LEU A 113 12.62 -24.50 14.66
CA LEU A 113 12.89 -23.91 15.97
C LEU A 113 14.36 -24.11 16.36
N LYS A 114 14.83 -23.33 17.34
CA LYS A 114 16.19 -23.48 17.88
C LYS A 114 16.44 -24.83 18.56
N ASN A 115 15.39 -25.48 19.05
CA ASN A 115 15.46 -26.78 19.72
C ASN A 115 15.59 -27.96 18.73
N GLY A 116 15.51 -27.71 17.42
CA GLY A 116 15.62 -28.74 16.39
C GLY A 116 14.28 -29.25 15.84
N GLU A 117 13.15 -28.70 16.30
CA GLU A 117 11.82 -29.15 15.89
C GLU A 117 11.22 -28.26 14.79
N TRP A 118 10.29 -28.82 14.02
CA TRP A 118 9.50 -28.07 13.05
C TRP A 118 8.21 -27.56 13.69
N ASN A 119 7.83 -26.35 13.34
CA ASN A 119 6.65 -25.71 13.91
C ASN A 119 5.87 -24.99 12.81
N TYR A 120 4.53 -25.10 12.82
CA TYR A 120 3.68 -24.35 11.92
C TYR A 120 3.81 -22.85 12.21
N CYS A 121 3.75 -22.03 11.18
CA CYS A 121 3.78 -20.59 11.33
C CYS A 121 2.82 -19.95 10.32
N GLY A 122 2.28 -18.79 10.66
CA GLY A 122 1.44 -17.98 9.78
C GLY A 122 2.11 -16.65 9.49
N LEU A 123 1.98 -16.16 8.26
CA LEU A 123 2.49 -14.84 7.90
C LEU A 123 1.61 -13.76 8.52
N ILE A 124 2.20 -12.60 8.82
CA ILE A 124 1.45 -11.44 9.29
C ILE A 124 1.58 -10.31 8.28
N SER A 125 0.44 -9.83 7.80
CA SER A 125 0.36 -8.73 6.85
C SER A 125 -0.32 -7.52 7.49
N GLU A 126 0.19 -6.35 7.20
CA GLU A 126 -0.49 -5.11 7.53
C GLU A 126 -1.66 -4.86 6.57
N LYS A 127 -2.85 -4.56 7.09
CA LYS A 127 -3.98 -4.19 6.21
C LYS A 127 -3.70 -2.97 5.33
N GLY A 128 -2.76 -2.10 5.73
CA GLY A 128 -2.33 -0.93 4.96
C GLY A 128 -1.45 -1.23 3.75
N PHE A 129 -0.73 -2.37 3.76
CA PHE A 129 0.11 -2.82 2.64
C PHE A 129 -0.48 -4.02 1.89
N ALA A 130 -1.52 -4.65 2.45
CA ALA A 130 -2.21 -5.76 1.84
C ALA A 130 -2.67 -5.45 0.41
N GLU A 131 -2.16 -6.23 -0.53
CA GLU A 131 -2.56 -6.16 -1.93
C GLU A 131 -3.75 -7.10 -2.17
N TYR A 132 -4.58 -6.78 -3.16
CA TYR A 132 -5.81 -7.50 -3.41
C TYR A 132 -5.91 -7.96 -4.86
N ALA A 133 -6.25 -9.24 -5.03
CA ALA A 133 -6.66 -9.82 -6.29
C ALA A 133 -8.07 -9.40 -6.72
N GLN A 134 -8.42 -9.69 -7.97
CA GLN A 134 -9.64 -9.28 -8.66
C GLN A 134 -10.95 -9.49 -7.87
N ASP A 135 -11.07 -10.60 -7.15
CA ASP A 135 -12.24 -10.94 -6.35
C ASP A 135 -12.18 -10.39 -4.92
N ASN A 136 -11.42 -9.32 -4.72
CA ASN A 136 -11.20 -8.69 -3.42
C ASN A 136 -10.60 -9.67 -2.39
N LYS A 137 -9.78 -10.62 -2.88
CA LYS A 137 -9.04 -11.57 -2.06
C LYS A 137 -7.67 -10.98 -1.75
N MET A 138 -7.26 -11.06 -0.50
CA MET A 138 -5.93 -10.59 -0.11
C MET A 138 -4.87 -11.49 -0.75
N CYS A 139 -3.83 -10.87 -1.28
CA CYS A 139 -2.64 -11.54 -1.76
C CYS A 139 -1.75 -11.95 -0.57
N PHE A 140 -1.11 -13.12 -0.67
CA PHE A 140 -0.13 -13.60 0.33
C PHE A 140 1.29 -13.19 0.02
N ASP A 141 1.55 -12.96 -1.27
CA ASP A 141 2.75 -12.36 -1.80
C ASP A 141 2.40 -11.02 -2.44
N GLY A 142 3.41 -10.25 -2.83
CA GLY A 142 3.19 -9.05 -3.63
C GLY A 142 2.52 -9.37 -4.97
N CYS A 143 1.88 -8.37 -5.56
CA CYS A 143 1.35 -8.42 -6.90
C CYS A 143 2.50 -8.29 -7.91
N ARG A 144 2.91 -9.42 -8.52
CA ARG A 144 4.11 -9.50 -9.36
C ARG A 144 3.77 -9.68 -10.84
N ALA A 145 4.60 -9.10 -11.70
CA ALA A 145 4.49 -9.25 -13.14
C ALA A 145 4.86 -10.68 -13.58
N THR A 146 4.07 -11.21 -14.50
CA THR A 146 4.34 -12.47 -15.22
C THR A 146 4.11 -12.24 -16.72
N LYS A 147 4.37 -13.24 -17.57
CA LYS A 147 4.05 -13.15 -19.02
C LYS A 147 2.56 -12.87 -19.30
N GLU A 148 1.68 -13.23 -18.37
CA GLU A 148 0.23 -13.08 -18.46
C GLU A 148 -0.26 -11.77 -17.83
N GLY A 149 0.65 -10.94 -17.31
CA GLY A 149 0.35 -9.76 -16.49
C GLY A 149 0.57 -10.03 -14.99
N PHE A 150 0.02 -9.15 -14.17
CA PHE A 150 0.21 -9.10 -12.73
C PHE A 150 -0.67 -10.10 -11.98
N HIS A 151 -0.03 -10.91 -11.14
CA HIS A 151 -0.68 -11.95 -10.36
C HIS A 151 -0.10 -12.02 -8.94
N CYS A 152 -0.91 -12.55 -8.04
CA CYS A 152 -0.52 -12.90 -6.70
C CYS A 152 -1.16 -14.24 -6.30
N ASN A 153 -0.59 -14.91 -5.31
CA ASN A 153 -1.17 -16.09 -4.70
C ASN A 153 -2.18 -15.69 -3.63
N THR A 154 -3.33 -16.36 -3.67
CA THR A 154 -4.41 -16.19 -2.70
C THR A 154 -4.82 -17.54 -2.13
N GLY A 155 -5.77 -17.55 -1.19
CA GLY A 155 -6.29 -18.76 -0.56
C GLY A 155 -7.05 -19.66 -1.53
N HIS A 156 -7.24 -19.20 -2.77
CA HIS A 156 -7.90 -19.88 -3.87
C HIS A 156 -6.95 -20.10 -5.06
N GLY A 157 -5.64 -19.93 -4.86
CA GLY A 157 -4.62 -20.06 -5.89
C GLY A 157 -4.19 -18.72 -6.51
N LYS A 158 -3.47 -18.81 -7.64
CA LYS A 158 -2.96 -17.67 -8.39
C LYS A 158 -4.13 -16.87 -8.99
N GLN A 159 -4.21 -15.58 -8.67
CA GLN A 159 -5.25 -14.68 -9.17
C GLN A 159 -4.65 -13.39 -9.74
N ARG A 160 -5.36 -12.76 -10.69
CA ARG A 160 -5.00 -11.46 -11.25
C ARG A 160 -5.05 -10.40 -10.15
N CYS A 161 -4.06 -9.54 -10.11
CA CYS A 161 -3.98 -8.43 -9.16
C CYS A 161 -3.51 -7.17 -9.88
N SER A 162 -3.57 -6.03 -9.19
CA SER A 162 -3.19 -4.74 -9.74
C SER A 162 -2.01 -4.19 -8.95
N PRO A 163 -0.88 -3.84 -9.61
CA PRO A 163 0.34 -3.39 -8.93
C PRO A 163 0.20 -1.96 -8.37
N PHE A 164 -0.76 -1.20 -8.89
CA PHE A 164 -1.05 0.17 -8.47
C PHE A 164 -2.52 0.50 -8.74
N HIS A 165 -3.15 1.32 -7.89
CA HIS A 165 -4.61 1.51 -7.86
C HIS A 165 -5.25 1.80 -9.23
N ASP A 166 -4.66 2.70 -10.01
CA ASP A 166 -5.15 3.09 -11.35
C ASP A 166 -4.45 2.32 -12.49
N VAL A 167 -4.02 1.09 -12.21
CA VAL A 167 -3.37 0.18 -13.17
C VAL A 167 -4.08 -1.16 -13.17
N THR A 168 -4.41 -1.66 -14.36
CA THR A 168 -5.08 -2.96 -14.52
C THR A 168 -4.10 -4.12 -14.32
N PRO A 169 -4.57 -5.38 -14.15
CA PRO A 169 -3.67 -6.54 -14.10
C PRO A 169 -2.82 -6.75 -15.34
N THR A 170 -3.15 -6.15 -16.48
CA THR A 170 -2.30 -6.22 -17.67
C THR A 170 -1.22 -5.14 -17.69
N GLY A 171 -1.16 -4.28 -16.67
CA GLY A 171 -0.23 -3.15 -16.57
C GLY A 171 -0.69 -1.89 -17.32
N LEU A 172 -1.89 -1.88 -17.90
CA LEU A 172 -2.44 -0.70 -18.59
C LEU A 172 -2.98 0.32 -17.59
N PRO A 173 -2.80 1.64 -17.83
CA PRO A 173 -3.36 2.68 -16.99
C PRO A 173 -4.87 2.80 -17.20
N CYS A 174 -5.59 3.17 -16.15
CA CYS A 174 -7.01 3.48 -16.23
C CYS A 174 -7.28 4.78 -17.02
N HIS A 175 -8.48 4.96 -17.52
CA HIS A 175 -8.87 6.18 -18.19
C HIS A 175 -9.08 7.32 -17.17
N ASN A 176 -8.72 8.56 -17.51
CA ASN A 176 -8.77 9.68 -16.57
C ASN A 176 -10.19 9.99 -16.07
N ASN A 177 -11.19 9.83 -16.94
CA ASN A 177 -12.60 10.07 -16.58
C ASN A 177 -13.24 8.87 -15.84
N TYR A 178 -12.62 7.69 -15.93
CA TYR A 178 -13.14 6.45 -15.38
C TYR A 178 -12.04 5.69 -14.64
N ARG A 179 -11.41 6.34 -13.65
CA ARG A 179 -10.38 5.79 -12.76
C ARG A 179 -10.88 4.64 -11.90
N CYS A 180 -10.00 3.99 -11.16
CA CYS A 180 -10.35 2.80 -10.41
C CYS A 180 -11.41 3.05 -9.32
N ALA A 181 -12.61 2.53 -9.52
CA ALA A 181 -13.71 2.66 -8.57
C ALA A 181 -14.73 1.52 -8.72
N LYS A 182 -15.70 1.48 -7.81
CA LYS A 182 -16.74 0.44 -7.82
C LYS A 182 -17.83 0.65 -8.86
N TYR A 183 -18.09 1.88 -9.33
CA TYR A 183 -19.13 2.21 -10.32
C TYR A 183 -20.45 1.43 -10.15
N GLY A 184 -20.95 1.32 -8.92
CA GLY A 184 -22.19 0.60 -8.60
C GLY A 184 -22.12 -0.94 -8.65
N THR A 185 -20.92 -1.53 -8.74
CA THR A 185 -20.67 -2.98 -8.70
C THR A 185 -19.88 -3.40 -7.48
N ASP A 186 -19.83 -4.71 -7.20
CA ASP A 186 -19.15 -5.24 -6.03
C ASP A 186 -17.61 -5.15 -6.11
N GLY A 187 -17.08 -5.11 -7.34
CA GLY A 187 -15.65 -5.07 -7.66
C GLY A 187 -15.13 -3.68 -8.08
N TYR A 188 -13.82 -3.48 -7.94
CA TYR A 188 -13.13 -2.30 -8.44
C TYR A 188 -12.80 -2.50 -9.91
N ARG A 189 -13.16 -1.53 -10.74
CA ARG A 189 -12.93 -1.57 -12.19
C ARG A 189 -12.62 -0.19 -12.72
N CYS A 190 -12.00 -0.14 -13.88
CA CYS A 190 -11.78 1.09 -14.61
C CYS A 190 -11.93 0.86 -16.12
N HIS A 191 -12.09 1.94 -16.86
CA HIS A 191 -12.10 1.88 -18.32
C HIS A 191 -10.66 2.02 -18.83
N MET A 192 -10.28 1.30 -19.89
CA MET A 192 -8.95 1.42 -20.50
C MET A 192 -8.92 2.29 -21.76
N ASP A 193 -10.07 2.67 -22.34
CA ASP A 193 -10.14 3.43 -23.59
C ASP A 193 -11.27 4.48 -23.65
N ASN A 194 -11.32 5.25 -24.74
CA ASN A 194 -12.43 6.19 -24.98
C ASN A 194 -13.60 5.53 -25.71
N ASP A 195 -13.34 4.46 -26.48
CA ASP A 195 -14.37 3.73 -27.19
C ASP A 195 -15.06 2.71 -26.26
N GLN A 196 -16.37 2.64 -26.40
CA GLN A 196 -17.29 2.00 -25.46
C GLN A 196 -16.94 0.52 -25.26
N GLY A 197 -16.49 0.15 -24.06
CA GLY A 197 -16.68 -1.23 -23.55
C GLY A 197 -15.51 -1.93 -22.87
N LEU A 198 -14.27 -1.44 -22.95
CA LEU A 198 -13.13 -2.16 -22.37
C LEU A 198 -12.94 -1.84 -20.87
N TRP A 199 -13.76 -2.47 -20.03
CA TRP A 199 -13.59 -2.47 -18.57
C TRP A 199 -12.66 -3.61 -18.14
N ASP A 200 -11.74 -3.34 -17.21
CA ASP A 200 -10.99 -4.39 -16.51
C ASP A 200 -10.95 -4.10 -15.01
N TYR A 201 -10.59 -5.10 -14.24
CA TYR A 201 -10.31 -4.96 -12.82
C TYR A 201 -9.18 -3.96 -12.58
N CYS A 202 -9.25 -3.29 -11.45
CA CYS A 202 -8.19 -2.45 -10.92
C CYS A 202 -8.18 -2.61 -9.40
N GLY A 203 -7.03 -2.38 -8.75
CA GLY A 203 -6.81 -2.77 -7.36
C GLY A 203 -7.77 -2.12 -6.36
N ARG A 204 -8.34 -2.91 -5.45
CA ARG A 204 -9.07 -2.39 -4.29
C ARG A 204 -8.15 -1.50 -3.46
N ARG A 205 -8.60 -0.26 -3.25
CA ARG A 205 -8.01 0.67 -2.31
C ARG A 205 -8.53 0.38 -0.90
N ALA A 206 -7.96 -0.61 -0.21
CA ALA A 206 -8.10 -0.64 1.25
C ALA A 206 -7.09 0.37 1.80
N GLN A 207 -7.46 1.65 1.70
CA GLN A 207 -6.64 2.83 2.01
C GLN A 207 -5.63 3.13 0.90
N SER A 208 -5.73 4.34 0.36
CA SER A 208 -4.65 4.96 -0.37
C SER A 208 -3.39 4.80 0.48
N LYS A 209 -2.38 4.05 0.01
CA LYS A 209 -1.09 3.88 0.71
C LYS A 209 -0.53 5.23 1.18
N CYS A 210 -0.98 6.33 0.60
CA CYS A 210 -0.56 7.68 0.91
C CYS A 210 -1.73 8.70 0.72
N VAL A 211 -2.07 9.49 1.74
CA VAL A 211 -2.96 10.68 1.64
C VAL A 211 -2.09 11.93 1.54
N TRP A 212 -2.25 12.70 0.46
CA TRP A 212 -1.48 13.92 0.23
C TRP A 212 -2.04 15.06 1.08
N GLU A 213 -1.19 15.63 1.93
CA GLU A 213 -1.44 16.78 2.77
C GLU A 213 -0.53 17.94 2.33
N TYR A 214 -1.02 19.16 2.45
CA TYR A 214 -0.19 20.36 2.28
C TYR A 214 0.53 20.64 3.59
N SER A 215 1.85 20.82 3.52
CA SER A 215 2.68 21.28 4.61
C SER A 215 3.24 22.66 4.26
N GLU A 216 2.96 23.64 5.11
CA GLU A 216 3.61 24.94 5.02
C GLU A 216 5.03 24.84 5.58
N THR A 217 6.00 25.29 4.79
CA THR A 217 7.37 25.55 5.27
C THR A 217 7.65 27.06 5.16
N ASN A 218 8.68 27.55 5.85
CA ASN A 218 9.04 28.97 5.87
C ASN A 218 9.29 29.60 4.48
N SER A 219 9.42 28.79 3.42
CA SER A 219 9.75 29.24 2.06
C SER A 219 8.85 28.69 0.94
N SER A 220 8.03 27.66 1.18
CA SER A 220 7.14 27.07 0.15
C SER A 220 6.06 26.14 0.73
N LEU A 221 4.95 26.00 -0.01
CA LEU A 221 3.92 24.99 0.22
C LEU A 221 4.42 23.66 -0.36
N VAL A 222 4.57 22.63 0.47
CA VAL A 222 5.09 21.32 0.07
C VAL A 222 4.00 20.27 0.20
N GLU A 223 3.82 19.45 -0.82
CA GLU A 223 2.84 18.35 -0.79
C GLU A 223 3.53 17.09 -0.27
N ILE A 224 3.10 16.65 0.91
CA ILE A 224 3.69 15.54 1.66
C ILE A 224 2.63 14.47 1.87
N CYS A 225 3.08 13.24 1.83
CA CYS A 225 2.21 12.11 1.92
C CYS A 225 2.83 11.07 2.84
N LYS A 226 2.11 10.75 3.92
CA LYS A 226 2.57 9.85 4.98
C LYS A 226 2.14 8.43 4.65
N LEU A 227 3.11 7.52 4.50
CA LEU A 227 2.80 6.10 4.41
C LEU A 227 2.50 5.57 5.81
N PRO A 228 1.42 4.79 6.01
CA PRO A 228 1.23 4.07 7.27
C PRO A 228 2.31 2.99 7.32
N THR A 229 3.36 3.16 8.12
CA THR A 229 4.40 2.14 8.30
C THR A 229 4.19 1.34 9.57
N SER A 230 4.55 0.06 9.54
CA SER A 230 4.84 -0.73 10.73
C SER A 230 6.27 -1.23 10.72
N HIS A 231 6.85 -1.31 11.91
CA HIS A 231 8.04 -2.08 12.25
C HIS A 231 9.38 -1.64 11.64
N HIS A 232 9.44 -0.55 10.87
CA HIS A 232 10.70 0.13 10.56
C HIS A 232 10.80 1.46 11.31
N GLU A 233 12.00 1.76 11.84
CA GLU A 233 12.33 3.01 12.52
C GLU A 233 12.01 4.20 11.61
N GLY A 234 10.81 4.76 11.81
CA GLY A 234 10.42 6.08 11.36
C GLY A 234 9.28 6.15 10.35
N LYS A 235 8.60 7.30 10.36
CA LYS A 235 7.49 7.59 9.46
C LYS A 235 8.02 7.81 8.05
N ILE A 236 7.60 6.98 7.09
CA ILE A 236 8.00 7.18 5.68
C ILE A 236 7.12 8.25 5.03
N LEU A 237 7.77 9.20 4.39
CA LEU A 237 7.15 10.37 3.77
C LEU A 237 7.51 10.41 2.29
N PHE A 238 6.49 10.59 1.46
CA PHE A 238 6.66 10.99 0.06
C PHE A 238 6.43 12.49 -0.05
N ARG A 239 7.43 13.22 -0.54
CA ARG A 239 7.25 14.58 -1.04
C ARG A 239 7.13 14.50 -2.56
N ARG A 240 6.23 15.29 -3.14
CA ARG A 240 6.20 15.50 -4.58
C ARG A 240 6.69 16.90 -4.96
N GLU A 241 7.46 16.98 -6.02
CA GLU A 241 7.93 18.23 -6.61
C GLU A 241 7.66 18.21 -8.11
N ARG A 242 7.05 19.28 -8.62
CA ARG A 242 6.63 19.34 -10.02
C ARG A 242 7.86 19.37 -10.93
N ARG A 243 7.83 18.58 -12.01
CA ARG A 243 8.91 18.55 -13.01
C ARG A 243 8.32 18.72 -14.41
N ASP A 244 8.65 19.82 -15.07
CA ASP A 244 8.07 20.13 -16.38
C ASP A 244 8.75 19.38 -17.55
N LYS A 245 9.93 18.79 -17.32
CA LYS A 245 10.72 18.05 -18.32
C LYS A 245 10.49 16.53 -18.25
N MET A 246 9.24 16.06 -18.22
CA MET A 246 8.93 14.62 -18.35
C MET A 246 8.07 14.36 -19.59
N LEU A 247 8.39 13.30 -20.34
CA LEU A 247 7.69 12.97 -21.58
C LEU A 247 6.32 12.32 -21.29
N PRO A 248 5.21 12.80 -21.87
CA PRO A 248 3.93 12.12 -21.83
C PRO A 248 4.01 10.74 -22.50
N LEU A 249 3.34 9.75 -21.90
CA LEU A 249 3.43 8.34 -22.31
C LEU A 249 2.21 7.89 -23.10
N THR A 250 2.43 7.02 -24.07
CA THR A 250 1.36 6.15 -24.58
C THR A 250 1.02 5.05 -23.56
N LYS A 251 -0.16 4.43 -23.68
CA LYS A 251 -0.58 3.34 -22.78
C LYS A 251 0.37 2.13 -22.81
N GLU A 252 0.93 1.81 -23.98
CA GLU A 252 1.87 0.69 -24.14
C GLU A 252 3.24 1.00 -23.52
N GLU A 253 3.72 2.24 -23.63
CA GLU A 253 4.95 2.66 -22.95
C GLU A 253 4.77 2.65 -21.43
N PHE A 254 3.63 3.12 -20.95
CA PHE A 254 3.25 3.02 -19.54
C PHE A 254 3.26 1.57 -19.05
N LYS A 255 2.67 0.65 -19.82
CA LYS A 255 2.64 -0.77 -19.50
C LYS A 255 4.06 -1.36 -19.41
N LYS A 256 4.94 -1.05 -20.38
CA LYS A 256 6.35 -1.49 -20.35
C LYS A 256 7.07 -0.98 -19.11
N ALA A 257 6.90 0.32 -18.81
CA ALA A 257 7.48 0.96 -17.64
C ALA A 257 7.02 0.29 -16.33
N VAL A 258 5.72 0.03 -16.19
CA VAL A 258 5.17 -0.67 -15.01
C VAL A 258 5.76 -2.08 -14.83
N HIS A 259 5.92 -2.84 -15.91
CA HIS A 259 6.54 -4.17 -15.83
C HIS A 259 8.02 -4.09 -15.46
N LEU A 260 8.75 -3.08 -15.96
CA LEU A 260 10.16 -2.87 -15.60
C LEU A 260 10.32 -2.43 -14.14
N ILE A 261 9.44 -1.57 -13.62
CA ILE A 261 9.41 -1.21 -12.18
C ILE A 261 9.23 -2.46 -11.31
N ASP A 262 8.37 -3.40 -11.71
CA ASP A 262 8.16 -4.63 -10.96
C ASP A 262 9.43 -5.51 -10.87
N LYS A 263 10.32 -5.45 -11.88
CA LYS A 263 11.60 -6.16 -11.91
C LYS A 263 12.62 -5.64 -10.88
N ILE A 264 12.41 -4.47 -10.26
CA ILE A 264 13.30 -3.96 -9.19
C ILE A 264 13.33 -4.98 -8.06
N ALA A 265 14.44 -5.69 -7.86
CA ALA A 265 14.60 -6.66 -6.77
C ALA A 265 15.50 -6.16 -5.65
N SER A 266 16.23 -5.07 -5.89
CA SER A 266 17.11 -4.42 -4.92
C SER A 266 17.04 -2.90 -5.09
N VAL A 267 17.19 -2.18 -3.98
CA VAL A 267 17.36 -0.72 -3.94
C VAL A 267 18.76 -0.28 -4.42
N THR A 268 19.75 -1.17 -4.36
CA THR A 268 21.14 -0.89 -4.74
C THR A 268 21.49 -1.34 -6.16
N SER A 269 20.68 -2.22 -6.75
CA SER A 269 20.90 -2.78 -8.09
C SER A 269 19.59 -2.79 -8.85
N LEU A 270 19.44 -1.79 -9.73
CA LEU A 270 18.27 -1.64 -10.58
C LEU A 270 18.39 -2.59 -11.78
N PRO A 271 17.27 -3.12 -12.29
CA PRO A 271 17.29 -4.07 -13.38
C PRO A 271 17.80 -3.40 -14.65
N ASP A 272 18.72 -4.08 -15.34
CA ASP A 272 19.15 -3.68 -16.67
C ASP A 272 17.99 -3.86 -17.67
N SER A 273 17.87 -2.92 -18.60
CA SER A 273 16.96 -3.07 -19.75
C SER A 273 17.50 -4.15 -20.69
N GLU A 274 16.62 -5.01 -21.21
CA GLU A 274 17.03 -5.92 -22.29
C GLU A 274 17.50 -5.12 -23.52
N PRO A 275 18.37 -5.66 -24.40
CA PRO A 275 18.98 -4.93 -25.52
C PRO A 275 18.00 -4.30 -26.54
N LEU A 276 16.71 -4.64 -26.45
CA LEU A 276 15.63 -4.17 -27.31
C LEU A 276 14.53 -3.40 -26.53
N GLU A 277 14.66 -3.28 -25.21
CA GLU A 277 13.71 -2.52 -24.39
C GLU A 277 13.99 -1.01 -24.52
N THR A 278 12.96 -0.24 -24.83
CA THR A 278 13.03 1.22 -24.99
C THR A 278 12.99 1.96 -23.66
N VAL A 279 12.76 1.25 -22.54
CA VAL A 279 12.62 1.82 -21.20
C VAL A 279 13.74 1.29 -20.32
N ARG A 280 14.39 2.15 -19.54
CA ARG A 280 15.51 1.78 -18.67
C ARG A 280 15.63 2.68 -17.45
N PHE A 281 16.30 2.18 -16.41
CA PHE A 281 16.71 3.01 -15.29
C PHE A 281 18.02 3.75 -15.58
N TYR A 282 18.09 5.00 -15.16
CA TYR A 282 19.29 5.82 -15.21
C TYR A 282 19.54 6.44 -13.84
N LYS A 283 20.67 6.08 -13.21
CA LYS A 283 21.10 6.68 -11.94
C LYS A 283 21.68 8.07 -12.24
N GLN A 284 21.15 9.07 -11.56
CA GLN A 284 21.65 10.45 -11.56
C GLN A 284 22.71 10.63 -10.46
N GLU A 285 23.25 11.84 -10.38
CA GLU A 285 24.17 12.19 -9.30
C GLU A 285 23.46 12.11 -7.94
N ASP A 286 24.23 11.78 -6.90
CA ASP A 286 23.67 11.74 -5.55
C ASP A 286 23.52 13.17 -4.99
N ILE A 287 22.42 13.44 -4.29
CA ILE A 287 22.10 14.74 -3.69
C ILE A 287 22.32 14.67 -2.18
N PHE A 288 23.21 15.51 -1.65
CA PHE A 288 23.36 15.64 -0.20
C PHE A 288 22.39 16.68 0.36
N CYS A 289 21.48 16.25 1.22
CA CYS A 289 20.47 17.11 1.83
C CYS A 289 20.43 16.90 3.35
N LYS A 290 20.73 17.96 4.12
CA LYS A 290 20.66 17.97 5.60
C LYS A 290 21.30 16.75 6.28
N GLY A 291 22.47 16.30 5.81
CA GLY A 291 23.16 15.17 6.42
C GLY A 291 22.78 13.80 5.85
N VAL A 292 21.88 13.73 4.88
CA VAL A 292 21.45 12.49 4.21
C VAL A 292 21.84 12.54 2.74
N ASN A 293 22.47 11.47 2.26
CA ASN A 293 22.68 11.24 0.83
C ASN A 293 21.43 10.64 0.21
N TYR A 294 20.95 11.26 -0.86
CA TYR A 294 19.84 10.78 -1.68
C TYR A 294 20.36 10.33 -3.04
N THR A 295 19.98 9.14 -3.46
CA THR A 295 20.19 8.67 -4.82
C THR A 295 19.02 9.09 -5.70
N GLY A 296 19.33 9.79 -6.78
CA GLY A 296 18.38 10.14 -7.84
C GLY A 296 18.36 9.09 -8.93
N VAL A 297 17.16 8.67 -9.33
CA VAL A 297 16.98 7.69 -10.40
C VAL A 297 15.83 8.11 -11.30
N GLU A 298 16.12 8.21 -12.58
CA GLU A 298 15.13 8.38 -13.62
C GLU A 298 14.77 7.04 -14.26
N LEU A 299 13.48 6.86 -14.53
CA LEU A 299 13.03 5.91 -15.53
C LEU A 299 12.96 6.68 -16.84
N GLU A 300 13.73 6.25 -17.83
CA GLU A 300 13.84 6.92 -19.12
C GLU A 300 13.20 6.09 -20.23
N ILE A 301 12.76 6.77 -21.28
CA ILE A 301 12.36 6.15 -22.55
C ILE A 301 13.19 6.71 -23.71
N GLY A 302 13.72 5.84 -24.57
CA GLY A 302 14.46 6.23 -25.77
C GLY A 302 15.22 5.07 -26.41
N MET A 303 15.54 5.20 -27.70
CA MET A 303 16.31 4.17 -28.42
C MET A 303 17.80 4.24 -28.13
N THR A 304 18.33 5.43 -27.78
CA THR A 304 19.74 5.64 -27.45
C THR A 304 19.88 6.31 -26.09
N LYS A 305 21.11 6.41 -25.56
CA LYS A 305 21.38 7.19 -24.35
C LYS A 305 21.13 8.68 -24.55
N GLU A 306 21.53 9.20 -25.70
CA GLU A 306 21.50 10.63 -26.03
C GLU A 306 20.10 11.17 -26.33
N SER A 307 19.17 10.31 -26.73
CA SER A 307 17.78 10.70 -27.10
C SER A 307 16.75 10.36 -26.03
N ALA A 308 17.18 9.81 -24.89
CA ALA A 308 16.26 9.35 -23.89
C ALA A 308 15.66 10.50 -23.08
N MET A 309 14.39 10.36 -22.76
CA MET A 309 13.64 11.34 -21.99
C MET A 309 13.11 10.69 -20.71
N PRO A 310 13.14 11.40 -19.57
CA PRO A 310 12.62 10.87 -18.32
C PRO A 310 11.09 10.81 -18.35
N ILE A 311 10.56 9.72 -17.80
CA ILE A 311 9.12 9.44 -17.68
C ILE A 311 8.69 9.23 -16.23
N ALA A 312 9.65 9.00 -15.34
CA ALA A 312 9.49 9.04 -13.89
C ALA A 312 10.82 9.44 -13.25
N HIS A 313 10.78 10.08 -12.08
CA HIS A 313 11.96 10.45 -11.31
C HIS A 313 11.70 10.24 -9.82
N VAL A 314 12.59 9.51 -9.16
CA VAL A 314 12.52 9.22 -7.72
C VAL A 314 13.84 9.56 -7.06
N LEU A 315 13.76 10.21 -5.90
CA LEU A 315 14.86 10.44 -4.98
C LEU A 315 14.64 9.62 -3.71
N PHE A 316 15.65 8.90 -3.26
CA PHE A 316 15.53 8.08 -2.04
C PHE A 316 16.84 8.07 -1.26
N PRO A 317 16.79 7.98 0.09
CA PRO A 317 17.99 7.97 0.89
C PRO A 317 18.78 6.69 0.65
N GLU A 318 20.10 6.74 0.68
CA GLU A 318 20.98 5.56 0.47
C GLU A 318 20.70 4.42 1.46
N PHE A 319 20.18 4.76 2.66
CA PHE A 319 19.81 3.78 3.68
C PHE A 319 18.41 3.18 3.50
N LEU A 320 17.65 3.58 2.47
CA LEU A 320 16.36 2.95 2.16
C LEU A 320 16.59 1.46 1.86
N ASN A 321 15.93 0.57 2.60
CA ASN A 321 16.06 -0.88 2.45
C ASN A 321 14.78 -1.56 1.92
N SER A 322 13.72 -0.81 1.65
CA SER A 322 12.44 -1.35 1.20
C SER A 322 12.24 -1.18 -0.30
N VAL A 323 12.30 -2.31 -1.00
CA VAL A 323 12.00 -2.40 -2.44
C VAL A 323 10.55 -2.03 -2.75
N GLU A 324 9.61 -2.37 -1.85
CA GLU A 324 8.19 -2.08 -2.02
C GLU A 324 7.92 -0.57 -2.00
N ILE A 325 8.56 0.15 -1.09
CA ILE A 325 8.48 1.61 -1.02
C ILE A 325 9.08 2.24 -2.29
N LEU A 326 10.23 1.74 -2.75
CA LEU A 326 10.86 2.23 -3.98
C LEU A 326 9.96 2.02 -5.21
N ARG A 327 9.40 0.81 -5.40
CA ARG A 327 8.44 0.54 -6.49
C ARG A 327 7.21 1.44 -6.39
N LEU A 328 6.67 1.65 -5.19
CA LEU A 328 5.52 2.53 -4.98
C LEU A 328 5.82 3.98 -5.38
N ALA A 329 7.01 4.50 -5.06
CA ALA A 329 7.43 5.84 -5.47
C ALA A 329 7.55 5.94 -6.99
N PHE A 330 8.12 4.94 -7.66
CA PHE A 330 8.18 4.90 -9.13
C PHE A 330 6.79 4.84 -9.76
N TYR A 331 5.90 3.97 -9.28
CA TYR A 331 4.52 3.92 -9.75
C TYR A 331 3.82 5.26 -9.56
N THR A 332 4.06 5.94 -8.44
CA THR A 332 3.47 7.26 -8.13
C THR A 332 3.98 8.33 -9.09
N SER A 333 5.30 8.39 -9.34
CA SER A 333 5.90 9.34 -10.29
C SER A 333 5.41 9.07 -11.72
N LEU A 334 5.51 7.83 -12.20
CA LEU A 334 5.07 7.42 -13.54
C LEU A 334 3.59 7.72 -13.77
N HIS A 335 2.74 7.40 -12.79
CA HIS A 335 1.31 7.69 -12.82
C HIS A 335 1.07 9.20 -12.97
N SER A 336 1.81 10.03 -12.23
CA SER A 336 1.68 11.48 -12.37
C SER A 336 2.08 12.00 -13.75
N THR A 337 3.11 11.44 -14.37
CA THR A 337 3.50 11.78 -15.74
C THR A 337 2.42 11.43 -16.75
N PHE A 338 1.73 10.32 -16.57
CA PHE A 338 0.65 9.90 -17.46
C PHE A 338 -0.59 10.82 -17.37
N TYR A 339 -1.02 11.18 -16.16
CA TYR A 339 -2.22 12.01 -15.97
C TYR A 339 -1.98 13.51 -15.90
N GLN A 340 -0.72 13.93 -15.74
CA GLN A 340 -0.26 15.29 -15.55
C GLN A 340 -0.89 16.03 -14.33
N PRO A 341 -0.17 16.96 -13.70
CA PRO A 341 1.23 17.31 -13.96
C PRO A 341 2.20 16.21 -13.47
N ALA A 342 3.37 16.15 -14.10
CA ALA A 342 4.42 15.21 -13.74
C ALA A 342 5.16 15.65 -12.46
N TYR A 343 5.50 14.68 -11.61
CA TYR A 343 6.17 14.92 -10.33
C TYR A 343 7.39 14.00 -10.14
N THR A 344 8.45 14.57 -9.60
CA THR A 344 9.48 13.84 -8.86
C THR A 344 8.93 13.43 -7.50
N ILE A 345 9.20 12.20 -7.09
CA ILE A 345 8.83 11.69 -5.76
C ILE A 345 10.09 11.51 -4.91
N ALA A 346 10.21 12.31 -3.84
CA ALA A 346 11.29 12.18 -2.87
C ALA A 346 10.81 11.38 -1.65
N ILE A 347 11.45 10.25 -1.39
CA ILE A 347 11.22 9.39 -0.24
C ILE A 347 12.06 9.92 0.91
N SER A 348 11.50 9.99 2.12
CA SER A 348 12.22 10.41 3.32
C SER A 348 11.69 9.71 4.56
N VAL A 349 12.47 9.73 5.64
CA VAL A 349 12.18 9.03 6.89
C VAL A 349 12.16 10.06 8.02
N GLU A 350 11.08 10.06 8.80
CA GLU A 350 10.74 11.01 9.88
C GLU A 350 10.48 12.44 9.44
N GLU A 351 11.42 13.05 8.71
CA GLU A 351 11.34 14.43 8.23
C GLU A 351 11.38 14.50 6.70
N PRO A 352 10.59 15.39 6.08
CA PRO A 352 10.57 15.51 4.63
C PRO A 352 11.90 16.06 4.10
N MET A 353 12.36 15.53 2.97
CA MET A 353 13.44 16.14 2.20
C MET A 353 12.97 17.49 1.65
N LEU A 354 13.59 18.61 2.06
CA LEU A 354 13.21 19.96 1.64
C LEU A 354 14.22 20.64 0.69
N CYS A 355 15.28 19.95 0.30
CA CYS A 355 16.24 20.47 -0.68
C CYS A 355 15.65 20.46 -2.10
N SER A 356 16.29 21.21 -3.01
CA SER A 356 15.98 21.16 -4.45
C SER A 356 16.16 19.75 -4.99
N THR A 357 15.23 19.30 -5.84
CA THR A 357 15.33 18.00 -6.53
C THR A 357 15.98 18.10 -7.90
N ASP A 358 16.28 19.31 -8.37
CA ASP A 358 17.04 19.54 -9.60
C ASP A 358 18.52 19.71 -9.27
N HIS A 359 19.38 19.02 -10.04
CA HIS A 359 20.80 19.31 -10.11
C HIS A 359 20.99 20.71 -10.71
N GLN A 360 21.78 21.55 -10.04
CA GLN A 360 22.22 22.84 -10.60
C GLN A 360 23.19 22.64 -11.76
#